data_AF-A0A3B8X8V5-F1
#
_entry.id   AF-A0A3B8X8V5-F1
#
_cell.length_a   1.000
_cell.length_b   1.000
_cell.length_c   1.000
_cell.angle_alpha   90.00
_cell.angle_beta   90.00
_cell.angle_gamma   90.00
#
_symmetry.space_group_name_H-M   'P 1'
#
loop_
_entity.id
_entity.type
_entity.pdbx_description
1 polymer ?
#
loop_
_entity_poly.entity_id
_entity_poly.type
_entity_poly.pdbx_seq_one_letter_code
_entity_poly.pdbx_strand_id
1 'polypeptide(L)'
;NAPPQNAWDGFIYGYRGYHVADASTGTRLATICDGYDASDPPVPAGTVCANSSSSVVSDWSGATRPAPVDVGCAGGALSPDGSMIADCQDNPRVVTFVVSDGTRIATQYSGTPVGWIDNTHVVLRANNSDLSVVDARAFTMTPVQAQGFFGGTIPGAL
;
A
#
# COMPACT_ATOMS: atom_id res chain seq x y z
N ASN A 1 -10.40 -2.39 -20.96
CA ASN A 1 -9.02 -2.71 -20.53
C ASN A 1 -8.25 -1.42 -20.34
N ALA A 2 -8.30 -0.85 -19.13
CA ALA A 2 -7.44 0.27 -18.77
C ALA A 2 -6.04 -0.28 -18.43
N PRO A 3 -4.95 0.39 -18.85
CA PRO A 3 -3.60 0.00 -18.45
C PRO A 3 -3.46 0.10 -16.92
N PRO A 4 -2.60 -0.72 -16.29
CA PRO A 4 -2.28 -0.56 -14.87
C PRO A 4 -1.67 0.84 -14.67
N GLN A 5 -2.35 1.66 -13.86
CA GLN A 5 -1.89 2.99 -13.51
C GLN A 5 -0.94 2.88 -12.31
N ASN A 6 0.27 3.40 -12.45
CA ASN A 6 1.26 3.38 -11.38
C ASN A 6 0.86 4.38 -10.28
N ALA A 7 1.30 4.14 -9.04
CA ALA A 7 1.07 5.04 -7.90
C ALA A 7 1.48 6.52 -8.18
N TRP A 8 2.40 6.73 -9.11
CA TRP A 8 2.92 8.05 -9.50
C TRP A 8 2.13 8.76 -10.61
N ASP A 9 1.18 8.10 -11.28
CA ASP A 9 0.34 8.70 -12.33
C ASP A 9 -0.86 9.47 -11.73
N GLY A 10 -0.59 10.35 -10.75
CA GLY A 10 -1.53 11.39 -10.30
C GLY A 10 -2.40 11.07 -9.08
N PHE A 11 -2.23 9.92 -8.41
CA PHE A 11 -3.00 9.57 -7.20
C PHE A 11 -2.54 10.31 -5.93
N ILE A 12 -1.23 10.54 -5.78
CA ILE A 12 -0.60 10.92 -4.50
C ILE A 12 -1.01 12.31 -3.95
N TYR A 13 -1.64 13.20 -4.73
CA TYR A 13 -1.87 14.59 -4.29
C TYR A 13 -3.26 15.18 -4.59
N GLY A 14 -4.23 14.38 -5.05
CA GLY A 14 -5.46 14.93 -5.65
C GLY A 14 -6.79 14.64 -4.94
N TYR A 15 -6.91 13.57 -4.16
CA TYR A 15 -8.22 12.99 -3.86
C TYR A 15 -8.46 12.77 -2.36
N ARG A 16 -9.53 13.41 -1.85
CA ARG A 16 -10.10 13.21 -0.50
C ARG A 16 -10.83 11.86 -0.38
N GLY A 17 -10.23 10.80 -0.89
CA GLY A 17 -10.78 9.45 -0.87
C GLY A 17 -11.49 8.98 -2.14
N TYR A 18 -12.21 7.86 -2.00
CA TYR A 18 -12.95 7.20 -3.08
C TYR A 18 -14.45 7.17 -2.81
N HIS A 19 -15.24 6.98 -3.86
CA HIS A 19 -16.64 6.60 -3.75
C HIS A 19 -16.84 5.20 -4.32
N VAL A 20 -17.53 4.36 -3.56
CA VAL A 20 -18.06 3.10 -4.06
C VAL A 20 -19.48 3.36 -4.51
N ALA A 21 -19.79 3.02 -5.76
CA ALA A 21 -21.10 3.23 -6.36
C ALA A 21 -21.66 1.93 -6.91
N ASP A 22 -22.97 1.78 -6.82
CA ASP A 22 -23.70 0.72 -7.52
C ASP A 22 -23.57 0.93 -9.03
N ALA A 23 -23.02 -0.06 -9.73
CA ALA A 23 -22.70 0.08 -11.14
C ALA A 23 -23.94 0.19 -12.05
N SER A 24 -25.10 -0.26 -11.58
CA SER A 24 -26.35 -0.26 -12.37
C SER A 24 -27.15 1.03 -12.20
N THR A 25 -27.08 1.65 -11.02
CA THR A 25 -27.88 2.82 -10.66
C THR A 25 -27.06 4.10 -10.49
N GLY A 26 -25.74 3.99 -10.35
CA GLY A 26 -24.88 5.12 -9.98
C GLY A 26 -25.04 5.58 -8.53
N THR A 27 -25.83 4.87 -7.71
CA THR A 27 -26.05 5.22 -6.30
C THR A 27 -24.76 5.05 -5.53
N ARG A 28 -24.34 6.06 -4.76
CA ARG A 28 -23.19 5.93 -3.86
C ARG A 28 -23.54 4.99 -2.70
N LEU A 29 -22.76 3.91 -2.57
CA LEU A 29 -22.87 2.90 -1.52
C LEU A 29 -21.99 3.24 -0.31
N ALA A 30 -20.78 3.76 -0.55
CA ALA A 30 -19.84 4.15 0.51
C ALA A 30 -18.94 5.31 0.09
N THR A 31 -18.43 6.03 1.10
CA THR A 31 -17.30 6.97 0.97
C THR A 31 -16.11 6.36 1.67
N ILE A 32 -14.99 6.23 0.97
CA ILE A 32 -13.76 5.61 1.44
C ILE A 32 -12.77 6.72 1.71
N CYS A 33 -12.01 6.61 2.81
CA CYS A 33 -11.13 7.68 3.29
C CYS A 33 -11.89 8.99 3.60
N ASP A 34 -13.10 8.92 4.16
CA ASP A 34 -13.87 10.13 4.50
C ASP A 34 -13.15 10.95 5.59
N GLY A 35 -12.72 12.17 5.25
CA GLY A 35 -11.87 13.01 6.11
C GLY A 35 -10.36 12.70 6.05
N TYR A 36 -9.94 11.86 5.11
CA TYR A 36 -8.55 11.48 4.87
C TYR A 36 -8.21 11.62 3.37
N ASP A 37 -6.92 11.65 3.07
CA ASP A 37 -6.41 11.52 1.71
C ASP A 37 -6.12 10.04 1.41
N ALA A 38 -6.46 9.61 0.20
CA ALA A 38 -6.08 8.29 -0.30
C ALA A 38 -4.65 8.35 -0.86
N SER A 39 -3.66 8.14 0.01
CA SER A 39 -2.23 8.24 -0.32
C SER A 39 -1.69 7.02 -1.06
N ASP A 40 -2.29 5.85 -0.81
CA ASP A 40 -1.75 4.57 -1.27
C ASP A 40 -2.64 3.88 -2.32
N PRO A 41 -2.04 3.08 -3.23
CA PRO A 41 -2.79 2.36 -4.23
C PRO A 41 -3.90 1.48 -3.62
N PRO A 42 -5.10 1.47 -4.22
CA PRO A 42 -6.18 0.62 -3.75
C PRO A 42 -5.88 -0.85 -4.07
N VAL A 43 -6.27 -1.73 -3.14
CA VAL A 43 -6.14 -3.19 -3.25
C VAL A 43 -7.49 -3.88 -2.95
N PRO A 44 -7.66 -5.19 -3.21
CA PRO A 44 -8.92 -5.87 -2.97
C PRO A 44 -9.46 -5.72 -1.54
N ALA A 45 -8.57 -5.71 -0.53
CA ALA A 45 -8.95 -5.51 0.86
C ALA A 45 -9.30 -4.07 1.26
N GLY A 46 -9.01 -3.07 0.41
CA GLY A 46 -9.24 -1.66 0.72
C GLY A 46 -8.07 -0.77 0.33
N THR A 47 -7.85 0.29 1.11
CA THR A 47 -6.77 1.26 0.89
C THR A 47 -6.33 1.87 2.22
N VAL A 48 -5.09 2.33 2.29
CA VAL A 48 -4.62 3.16 3.41
C VAL A 48 -5.04 4.60 3.14
N CYS A 49 -5.62 5.21 4.17
CA CYS A 49 -6.06 6.58 4.18
C CYS A 49 -5.25 7.34 5.24
N ALA A 50 -4.69 8.48 4.89
CA ALA A 50 -3.86 9.28 5.78
C ALA A 50 -4.30 10.74 5.82
N ASN A 51 -4.12 11.39 6.96
CA ASN A 51 -4.17 12.84 7.07
C ASN A 51 -2.97 13.31 7.91
N SER A 52 -2.86 14.61 8.18
CA SER A 52 -1.72 15.18 8.90
C SER A 52 -1.50 14.65 10.32
N SER A 53 -2.43 13.89 10.89
CA SER A 53 -2.41 13.45 12.29
C SER A 53 -2.66 11.96 12.49
N SER A 54 -3.11 11.23 11.48
CA SER A 54 -3.62 9.87 11.64
C SER A 54 -3.67 9.12 10.31
N SER A 55 -3.57 7.79 10.41
CA SER A 55 -3.76 6.88 9.29
C SER A 55 -4.72 5.76 9.67
N VAL A 56 -5.53 5.32 8.71
CA VAL A 56 -6.46 4.20 8.85
C VAL A 56 -6.42 3.33 7.60
N VAL A 57 -6.82 2.07 7.73
CA VAL A 57 -7.22 1.28 6.56
C VAL A 57 -8.73 1.38 6.44
N SER A 58 -9.22 1.76 5.26
CA SER A 58 -10.63 1.70 4.91
C SER A 58 -10.87 0.54 3.96
N ASP A 59 -11.82 -0.33 4.27
CA ASP A 59 -12.33 -1.31 3.31
C ASP A 59 -13.34 -0.66 2.35
N TRP A 60 -13.81 -1.42 1.35
CA TRP A 60 -14.74 -0.93 0.33
C TRP A 60 -16.19 -0.80 0.82
N SER A 61 -16.49 -1.21 2.06
CA SER A 61 -17.76 -0.89 2.73
C SER A 61 -17.71 0.45 3.45
N GLY A 62 -16.51 1.05 3.59
CA GLY A 62 -16.26 2.27 4.37
C GLY A 62 -15.96 2.00 5.84
N ALA A 63 -15.89 0.74 6.26
CA ALA A 63 -15.44 0.41 7.61
C ALA A 63 -13.94 0.67 7.73
N THR A 64 -13.53 1.24 8.86
CA THR A 64 -12.13 1.60 9.11
C THR A 64 -11.53 0.81 10.26
N ARG A 65 -10.23 0.56 10.16
CA ARG A 65 -9.39 0.07 11.26
C ARG A 65 -8.13 0.93 11.39
N PRO A 66 -7.52 1.00 12.59
CA PRO A 66 -6.28 1.73 12.76
C PRO A 66 -5.16 1.25 11.82
N ALA A 67 -4.35 2.20 11.34
CA ALA A 67 -3.08 1.95 10.68
C ALA A 67 -1.96 2.69 11.43
N PRO A 68 -0.70 2.28 11.26
CA PRO A 68 0.44 3.06 11.75
C PRO A 68 0.38 4.50 11.23
N VAL A 69 0.68 5.46 12.10
CA VAL A 69 0.87 6.84 11.67
C VAL A 69 2.05 6.88 10.71
N ASP A 70 1.87 7.59 9.59
CA ASP A 70 2.95 7.84 8.64
C ASP A 70 4.08 8.64 9.30
N VAL A 71 5.28 8.08 9.33
CA VAL A 71 6.51 8.76 9.80
C VAL A 71 7.42 9.19 8.65
N GLY A 72 6.82 9.40 7.47
CA GLY A 72 7.44 9.98 6.29
C GLY A 72 7.67 8.99 5.14
N CYS A 73 6.94 7.90 5.14
CA CYS A 73 6.92 6.84 4.12
C CYS A 73 5.58 6.74 3.38
N ALA A 74 4.74 7.78 3.49
CA ALA A 74 3.46 7.93 2.81
C ALA A 74 2.34 6.98 3.26
N GLY A 75 2.43 6.39 4.47
CA GLY A 75 1.34 5.60 5.06
C GLY A 75 1.47 4.08 4.91
N GLY A 76 2.40 3.63 4.04
CA GLY A 76 2.73 2.22 3.86
C GLY A 76 1.73 1.48 2.96
N ALA A 77 2.22 0.48 2.22
CA ALA A 77 1.42 -0.27 1.26
C ALA A 77 0.60 -1.37 1.94
N LEU A 78 -0.72 -1.45 1.68
CA LEU A 78 -1.58 -2.53 2.15
C LEU A 78 -1.43 -3.79 1.28
N SER A 79 -1.28 -4.96 1.92
CA SER A 79 -1.30 -6.26 1.24
C SER A 79 -2.66 -6.55 0.60
N PRO A 80 -2.73 -7.34 -0.48
CA PRO A 80 -3.99 -7.57 -1.18
C PRO A 80 -5.11 -8.20 -0.33
N ASP A 81 -4.75 -9.05 0.66
CA ASP A 81 -5.69 -9.62 1.63
C ASP A 81 -5.92 -8.75 2.88
N GLY A 82 -5.23 -7.61 2.98
CA GLY A 82 -5.39 -6.65 4.08
C GLY A 82 -4.82 -7.12 5.41
N SER A 83 -4.09 -8.25 5.45
CA SER A 83 -3.53 -8.81 6.68
C SER A 83 -2.32 -8.01 7.19
N MET A 84 -1.60 -7.34 6.29
CA MET A 84 -0.37 -6.61 6.58
C MET A 84 -0.29 -5.27 5.85
N ILE A 85 0.38 -4.30 6.48
CA ILE A 85 0.87 -3.07 5.87
C ILE A 85 2.39 -3.16 5.83
N ALA A 86 3.00 -2.89 4.68
CA ALA A 86 4.44 -2.72 4.54
C ALA A 86 4.77 -1.24 4.60
N ASP A 87 5.43 -0.82 5.67
CA ASP A 87 5.74 0.57 5.94
C ASP A 87 7.25 0.76 6.18
N CYS A 88 7.74 2.01 6.21
CA CYS A 88 9.02 2.32 6.82
C CYS A 88 8.86 3.19 8.07
N GLN A 89 9.36 2.66 9.18
CA GLN A 89 9.20 3.21 10.51
C GLN A 89 10.58 3.54 11.13
N ASP A 90 10.60 4.28 12.23
CA ASP A 90 11.78 4.63 13.03
C ASP A 90 12.82 5.55 12.37
N ASN A 91 13.88 5.88 13.14
CA ASN A 91 15.04 6.67 12.71
C ASN A 91 16.35 5.98 13.13
N PRO A 92 17.13 5.37 12.22
CA PRO A 92 16.97 5.37 10.76
C PRO A 92 15.75 4.55 10.29
N ARG A 93 15.22 4.89 9.11
CA ARG A 93 14.04 4.23 8.54
C ARG A 93 14.31 2.74 8.26
N VAL A 94 13.51 1.87 8.86
CA VAL A 94 13.53 0.42 8.65
C VAL A 94 12.19 -0.05 8.09
N VAL A 95 12.26 -0.99 7.15
CA VAL A 95 11.06 -1.64 6.63
C VAL A 95 10.43 -2.46 7.74
N THR A 96 9.16 -2.20 8.00
CA THR A 96 8.37 -2.81 9.06
C THR A 96 7.07 -3.33 8.49
N PHE A 97 6.75 -4.59 8.77
CA PHE A 97 5.44 -5.14 8.48
C PHE A 97 4.54 -4.95 9.69
N VAL A 98 3.40 -4.30 9.50
CA VAL A 98 2.40 -4.13 10.54
C VAL A 98 1.21 -5.01 10.24
N VAL A 99 1.00 -5.99 11.11
CA VAL A 99 -0.13 -6.93 11.04
C VAL A 99 -1.41 -6.22 11.45
N SER A 100 -2.56 -6.68 10.98
CA SER A 100 -3.88 -6.10 11.25
C SER A 100 -4.23 -5.96 12.75
N ASP A 101 -3.62 -6.75 13.63
CA ASP A 101 -3.75 -6.65 15.09
C ASP A 101 -2.84 -5.56 15.72
N GLY A 102 -2.05 -4.86 14.91
CA GLY A 102 -1.11 -3.82 15.33
C GLY A 102 0.30 -4.34 15.64
N THR A 103 0.53 -5.65 15.58
CA THR A 103 1.87 -6.23 15.77
C THR A 103 2.83 -5.70 14.71
N ARG A 104 3.98 -5.21 15.15
CA ARG A 104 5.04 -4.67 14.28
C ARG A 104 6.19 -5.66 14.18
N ILE A 105 6.57 -5.99 12.95
CA ILE A 105 7.69 -6.87 12.64
C ILE A 105 8.73 -6.05 11.86
N ALA A 106 9.70 -5.52 12.59
CA ALA A 106 10.82 -4.80 11.99
C ALA A 106 11.75 -5.77 11.25
N THR A 107 12.16 -5.39 10.05
CA THR A 107 13.16 -6.14 9.29
C THR A 107 14.55 -5.54 9.48
N GLN A 108 15.57 -6.23 8.97
CA GLN A 108 16.94 -5.70 8.89
C GLN A 108 17.16 -4.74 7.69
N TYR A 109 16.13 -4.51 6.88
CA TYR A 109 16.24 -3.77 5.61
C TYR A 109 15.84 -2.31 5.79
N SER A 110 16.60 -1.42 5.16
CA SER A 110 16.26 0.01 5.05
C SER A 110 15.81 0.34 3.63
N GLY A 111 14.75 1.13 3.53
CA GLY A 111 14.18 1.58 2.26
C GLY A 111 12.70 1.92 2.40
N THR A 112 12.05 2.16 1.27
CA THR A 112 10.62 2.51 1.18
C THR A 112 9.88 1.39 0.46
N PRO A 113 8.94 0.70 1.14
CA PRO A 113 8.01 -0.21 0.46
C PRO A 113 7.21 0.57 -0.58
N VAL A 114 7.16 0.06 -1.82
CA VAL A 114 6.46 0.74 -2.92
C VAL A 114 5.16 0.05 -3.31
N GLY A 115 4.94 -1.19 -2.86
CA GLY A 115 3.73 -1.95 -3.16
C GLY A 115 3.89 -3.45 -2.93
N TRP A 116 2.78 -4.16 -2.96
CA TRP A 116 2.73 -5.61 -2.88
C TRP A 116 2.55 -6.22 -4.28
N ILE A 117 3.24 -7.33 -4.55
CA ILE A 117 3.02 -8.17 -5.75
C ILE A 117 1.88 -9.15 -5.46
N ASP A 118 1.90 -9.76 -4.28
CA ASP A 118 0.90 -10.68 -3.75
C ASP A 118 0.85 -10.55 -2.22
N ASN A 119 0.23 -11.48 -1.48
CA ASN A 119 0.10 -11.40 -0.01
C ASN A 119 1.41 -11.64 0.75
N THR A 120 2.51 -11.93 0.06
CA THR A 120 3.77 -12.35 0.65
C THR A 120 4.98 -11.63 0.10
N HIS A 121 4.87 -11.00 -1.07
CA HIS A 121 5.99 -10.34 -1.73
C HIS A 121 5.78 -8.84 -1.84
N VAL A 122 6.72 -8.09 -1.30
CA VAL A 122 6.74 -6.62 -1.30
C VAL A 122 7.85 -6.12 -2.19
N VAL A 123 7.53 -5.16 -3.06
CA VAL A 123 8.55 -4.39 -3.75
C VAL A 123 9.07 -3.32 -2.81
N LEU A 124 10.38 -3.29 -2.63
CA LEU A 124 11.11 -2.35 -1.80
C LEU A 124 12.02 -1.51 -2.70
N ARG A 125 11.98 -0.19 -2.52
CA ARG A 125 13.03 0.70 -3.01
C ARG A 125 14.05 0.91 -1.89
N ALA A 126 15.23 0.34 -2.03
CA ALA A 126 16.32 0.52 -1.07
C ALA A 126 16.85 1.96 -1.08
N ASN A 127 17.60 2.34 -0.05
CA ASN A 127 18.15 3.71 0.09
C ASN A 127 19.09 4.12 -1.07
N ASN A 128 19.71 3.15 -1.74
CA ASN A 128 20.52 3.37 -2.95
C ASN A 128 19.68 3.47 -4.24
N SER A 129 18.35 3.50 -4.12
CA SER A 129 17.35 3.49 -5.20
C SER A 129 17.19 2.18 -5.98
N ASP A 130 17.90 1.11 -5.61
CA ASP A 130 17.68 -0.20 -6.23
C ASP A 130 16.34 -0.78 -5.80
N LEU A 131 15.68 -1.50 -6.72
CA LEU A 131 14.47 -2.26 -6.41
C LEU A 131 14.85 -3.66 -5.93
N SER A 132 14.11 -4.15 -4.93
CA SER A 132 14.22 -5.50 -4.42
C SER A 132 12.83 -6.06 -4.12
N VAL A 133 12.69 -7.37 -4.17
CA VAL A 133 11.50 -8.08 -3.67
C VAL A 133 11.83 -8.66 -2.31
N VAL A 134 11.02 -8.33 -1.31
CA VAL A 134 11.09 -8.89 0.04
C VAL A 134 9.99 -9.92 0.20
N ASP A 135 10.36 -11.14 0.59
CA ASP A 135 9.42 -12.13 1.12
C ASP A 135 9.10 -11.76 2.58
N ALA A 136 7.85 -11.34 2.82
CA ALA A 136 7.36 -10.88 4.12
C ALA A 136 7.22 -12.02 5.15
N ARG A 137 7.28 -13.29 4.74
CA ARG A 137 7.24 -14.46 5.64
C ARG A 137 8.64 -14.95 5.98
N ALA A 138 9.50 -15.05 4.97
CA ALA A 138 10.86 -15.55 5.12
C ALA A 138 11.85 -14.45 5.55
N PHE A 139 11.46 -13.17 5.43
CA PHE A 139 12.32 -12.00 5.63
C PHE A 139 13.60 -12.06 4.78
N THR A 140 13.45 -12.55 3.55
CA THR A 140 14.53 -12.62 2.56
C THR A 140 14.33 -11.57 1.48
N MET A 141 15.41 -10.87 1.12
CA MET A 141 15.41 -9.85 0.08
C MET A 141 16.14 -10.35 -1.17
N THR A 142 15.49 -10.22 -2.32
CA THR A 142 16.05 -10.55 -3.64
C THR A 142 16.17 -9.28 -4.48
N PRO A 143 17.38 -8.86 -4.90
CA PRO A 143 17.54 -7.73 -5.79
C PRO A 143 16.82 -7.93 -7.13
N VAL A 144 16.12 -6.90 -7.61
CA VAL A 144 15.58 -6.89 -8.97
C VAL A 144 16.73 -6.52 -9.91
N GLN A 145 17.34 -7.53 -10.52
CA GLN A 145 18.50 -7.38 -11.43
C GLN A 145 18.11 -6.90 -12.84
N ALA A 146 16.81 -6.86 -13.16
CA ALA A 146 16.36 -6.42 -14.46
C ALA A 146 16.54 -4.90 -14.60
N GLN A 147 17.01 -4.45 -15.77
CA GLN A 147 17.12 -3.03 -16.12
C GLN A 147 15.97 -2.64 -17.06
N GLY A 148 15.25 -1.53 -16.78
CA GLY A 148 14.17 -1.02 -17.63
C GLY A 148 12.92 -0.54 -16.87
N PHE A 149 11.83 -0.32 -17.61
CA PHE A 149 10.49 -0.04 -17.04
C PHE A 149 9.76 -1.36 -16.77
N PHE A 150 9.16 -1.50 -15.60
CA PHE A 150 8.40 -2.69 -15.22
C PHE A 150 6.91 -2.36 -15.10
N GLY A 151 6.08 -3.17 -15.75
CA GLY A 151 4.64 -3.22 -15.53
C GLY A 151 4.28 -4.59 -14.94
N GLY A 152 3.48 -4.61 -13.89
CA GLY A 152 2.96 -5.83 -13.28
C GLY A 152 1.64 -6.28 -13.91
N THR A 153 1.33 -7.56 -13.80
CA THR A 153 0.01 -8.10 -14.13
C THR A 153 -0.89 -8.08 -12.90
N ILE A 154 -2.15 -7.67 -13.11
CA ILE A 154 -3.20 -7.72 -12.09
C ILE A 154 -3.61 -9.20 -11.90
N PRO A 155 -3.77 -9.70 -10.66
CA PRO A 155 -4.33 -11.02 -10.41
C PRO A 155 -5.74 -11.16 -11.00
N GLY A 156 -5.94 -12.21 -11.79
CA GLY A 156 -7.13 -12.39 -12.63
C GLY A 156 -6.71 -12.49 -14.09
N ALA A 157 -6.35 -13.70 -14.51
CA ALA A 157 -6.04 -14.03 -15.89
C ALA A 157 -7.07 -13.43 -16.86
N LEU A 158 -6.60 -12.98 -18.03
CA LEU A 158 -7.45 -12.93 -19.22
C LEU A 158 -7.98 -14.33 -19.54
#